data_AF-A0A0S4KK12-F1
#
_entry.id   AF-A0A0S4KK12-F1
#
_cell.length_a   1.000
_cell.length_b   1.000
_cell.length_c   1.000
_cell.angle_alpha   90.00
_cell.angle_beta   90.00
_cell.angle_gamma   90.00
#
_symmetry.space_group_name_H-M   'P 1'
#
loop_
_entity.id
_entity.type
_entity.pdbx_description
1 polymer ?
#
loop_
_entity_poly.entity_id
_entity_poly.type
_entity_poly.pdbx_seq_one_letter_code
_entity_poly.pdbx_strand_id
1 'polypeptide(L)'
;MALDVRASVEEIKSLVGHRLQNVYDIGPKFLLLKFGLGDQKTTVLIENGVRMHITKLNREKPRMPSQFTFKLRKHIKKWRLDHVRQLLDHDNVIMMMLRTQKEKDVTLSVKGTYPLEAEREQRTSAMFLQAADDHFQKLDPATSLNKALTSFDNLGPQLADHVLAMAGLASNSKVSQFSVPPSSDASPLRVPLLHAFALLEGDAFQPGGVLVSDVTTSSAAAAGAPEQPAGPPRYSDFAPLVLKHLESKKIELRDSFGEICDQYFLRSEMEKIEQHNDKKEIATVSSKERFLREHNRRLEKLQSEEELNIKRGSMLEANADSVQEVIDLMNMLLAMKLGWDKIRLLVKARQREGHPVAYMIHDVHLDKKKICCWP
;
A
#
# COMPACT_ATOMS: atom_id res chain seq x y z
N MET A 1 6.20 -1.89 17.37
CA MET A 1 5.57 -2.16 18.67
C MET A 1 6.59 -1.96 19.79
N ALA A 2 6.16 -2.00 21.05
CA ALA A 2 7.00 -1.70 22.22
C ALA A 2 8.30 -2.53 22.27
N LEU A 3 8.21 -3.82 21.95
CA LEU A 3 9.36 -4.72 21.92
C LEU A 3 10.39 -4.33 20.83
N ASP A 4 9.90 -3.91 19.65
CA ASP A 4 10.75 -3.42 18.56
C ASP A 4 11.50 -2.15 18.98
N VAL A 5 10.78 -1.23 19.65
CA VAL A 5 11.37 0.01 20.17
C VAL A 5 12.44 -0.29 21.20
N ARG A 6 12.17 -1.23 22.11
CA ARG A 6 13.14 -1.71 23.09
C ARG A 6 14.40 -2.26 22.41
N ALA A 7 14.24 -3.14 21.42
CA ALA A 7 15.34 -3.73 20.67
C ALA A 7 16.19 -2.67 19.96
N SER A 8 15.53 -1.73 19.27
CA SER A 8 16.18 -0.59 18.62
C SER A 8 16.94 0.29 19.61
N VAL A 9 16.35 0.59 20.77
CA VAL A 9 17.01 1.39 21.82
C VAL A 9 18.25 0.66 22.34
N GLU A 10 18.15 -0.64 22.60
CA GLU A 10 19.27 -1.44 23.09
C GLU A 10 20.45 -1.45 22.10
N GLU A 11 20.18 -1.64 20.82
CA GLU A 11 21.23 -1.53 19.80
C GLU A 11 21.84 -0.13 19.73
N ILE A 12 21.02 0.92 19.80
CA ILE A 12 21.46 2.31 19.69
C ILE A 12 22.25 2.75 20.94
N LYS A 13 22.06 2.12 22.11
CA LYS A 13 22.88 2.37 23.30
C LYS A 13 24.38 2.15 23.04
N SER A 14 24.74 1.25 22.11
CA SER A 14 26.14 1.08 21.67
C SER A 14 26.77 2.36 21.12
N LEU A 15 25.95 3.33 20.70
CA LEU A 15 26.39 4.62 20.17
C LEU A 15 26.57 5.69 21.25
N VAL A 16 26.28 5.40 22.52
CA VAL A 16 26.56 6.33 23.62
C VAL A 16 28.05 6.70 23.60
N GLY A 17 28.35 7.99 23.73
CA GLY A 17 29.69 8.55 23.59
C GLY A 17 30.08 8.92 22.15
N HIS A 18 29.38 8.41 21.12
CA HIS A 18 29.65 8.78 19.74
C HIS A 18 29.16 10.21 19.44
N ARG A 19 29.82 10.88 18.48
CA ARG A 19 29.40 12.22 18.03
C ARG A 19 28.58 12.15 16.76
N LEU A 20 27.53 12.96 16.68
CA LEU A 20 26.74 13.14 15.46
C LEU A 20 27.56 13.88 14.40
N GLN A 21 28.11 13.15 13.44
CA GLN A 21 28.95 13.67 12.37
C GLN A 21 28.14 14.41 11.32
N ASN A 22 26.99 13.87 10.93
CA ASN A 22 26.11 14.48 9.95
C ASN A 22 24.68 13.95 10.03
N VAL A 23 23.75 14.66 9.41
CA VAL A 23 22.34 14.27 9.29
C VAL A 23 21.94 14.32 7.81
N TYR A 24 21.38 13.29 7.21
CA TYR A 24 20.89 13.33 5.82
C TYR A 24 19.40 13.08 5.79
N ASP A 25 18.70 13.66 4.83
CA ASP A 25 17.33 13.30 4.49
C ASP A 25 17.30 12.52 3.19
N ILE A 26 16.49 11.47 3.16
CA ILE A 26 16.26 10.65 1.97
C ILE A 26 14.78 10.79 1.63
N GLY A 27 14.44 11.90 0.99
CA GLY A 27 13.05 12.28 0.76
C GLY A 27 12.33 12.78 2.03
N PRO A 28 10.99 12.88 1.98
CA PRO A 28 10.23 13.54 3.04
C PRO A 28 10.02 12.70 4.31
N LYS A 29 10.26 11.38 4.25
CA LYS A 29 9.96 10.43 5.34
C LYS A 29 11.18 9.91 6.08
N PHE A 30 12.35 9.92 5.45
CA PHE A 30 13.54 9.25 5.96
C PHE A 30 14.62 10.26 6.37
N LEU A 31 15.18 10.05 7.56
CA LEU A 31 16.33 10.77 8.08
C LEU A 31 17.44 9.76 8.42
N LEU A 32 18.69 10.08 8.09
CA LEU A 32 19.88 9.33 8.49
C LEU A 32 20.72 10.16 9.45
N LEU A 33 20.96 9.64 10.64
CA LEU A 33 21.89 10.22 11.61
C LEU A 33 23.21 9.45 11.56
N LYS A 34 24.29 10.09 11.12
CA LYS A 34 25.62 9.48 11.06
C LYS A 34 26.39 9.80 12.34
N PHE A 35 26.61 8.79 13.16
CA PHE A 35 27.44 8.87 14.36
C PHE A 35 28.87 8.38 14.07
N GLY A 36 29.83 8.88 14.83
CA GLY A 36 31.20 8.37 14.76
C GLY A 36 32.02 8.60 16.02
N LEU A 37 32.89 7.64 16.30
CA LEU A 37 33.86 7.62 17.39
C LEU A 37 35.17 7.04 16.86
N GLY A 38 36.22 7.86 16.76
CA GLY A 38 37.44 7.47 16.06
C GLY A 38 37.15 7.09 14.59
N ASP A 39 37.55 5.89 14.20
CA ASP A 39 37.30 5.34 12.86
C ASP A 39 35.95 4.64 12.71
N GLN A 40 35.26 4.34 13.82
CA GLN A 40 33.96 3.69 13.80
C GLN A 40 32.89 4.69 13.35
N LYS A 41 32.11 4.30 12.33
CA LYS A 41 31.04 5.11 11.74
C LYS A 41 29.78 4.27 11.66
N THR A 42 28.75 4.68 12.38
CA THR A 42 27.46 4.00 12.41
C THR A 42 26.37 4.94 11.98
N THR A 43 25.40 4.44 11.22
CA THR A 43 24.28 5.25 10.73
C THR A 43 22.99 4.73 11.32
N VAL A 44 22.17 5.63 11.87
CA VAL A 44 20.82 5.33 12.34
C VAL A 44 19.84 5.84 11.29
N LEU A 45 18.96 4.96 10.80
CA LEU A 45 17.84 5.30 9.94
C LEU A 45 16.63 5.62 10.81
N ILE A 46 15.93 6.69 10.45
CA ILE A 46 14.65 7.08 11.04
C ILE A 46 13.66 7.20 9.90
N GLU A 47 12.62 6.38 9.92
CA GLU A 47 11.43 6.57 9.09
C GLU A 47 10.33 7.13 9.98
N ASN A 48 9.88 8.34 9.67
CA ASN A 48 8.96 9.09 10.52
C ASN A 48 7.67 8.29 10.80
N GLY A 49 7.40 8.01 12.08
CA GLY A 49 6.22 7.28 12.55
C GLY A 49 6.22 5.77 12.30
N VAL A 50 7.31 5.20 11.78
CA VAL A 50 7.36 3.78 11.40
C VAL A 50 8.46 3.03 12.14
N ARG A 51 9.71 3.49 12.07
CA ARG A 51 10.86 2.77 12.63
C ARG A 51 12.07 3.65 12.87
N MET A 52 12.94 3.18 13.74
CA MET A 52 14.25 3.75 14.00
C MET A 52 15.21 2.62 14.35
N HIS A 53 16.30 2.47 13.61
CA HIS A 53 17.24 1.35 13.81
C HIS A 53 18.61 1.68 13.21
N ILE A 54 19.65 0.95 13.65
CA ILE A 54 20.98 1.04 13.04
C ILE A 54 20.93 0.38 11.67
N THR A 55 21.43 1.07 10.64
CA THR A 55 21.45 0.53 9.28
C THR A 55 22.87 0.43 8.73
N LYS A 56 23.12 -0.66 7.99
CA LYS A 56 24.34 -0.86 7.19
C LYS A 56 24.12 -0.54 5.72
N LEU A 57 22.87 -0.29 5.32
CA LEU A 57 22.52 -0.03 3.93
C LEU A 57 23.00 1.34 3.48
N ASN A 58 23.67 1.36 2.32
CA ASN A 58 24.01 2.61 1.66
C ASN A 58 22.84 3.04 0.78
N ARG A 59 22.19 4.14 1.16
CA ARG A 59 21.10 4.75 0.39
C ARG A 59 21.60 5.98 -0.36
N GLU A 60 21.05 6.22 -1.54
CA GLU A 60 21.33 7.43 -2.31
C GLU A 60 20.87 8.67 -1.55
N LYS A 61 21.72 9.68 -1.52
CA LYS A 61 21.49 10.93 -0.77
C LYS A 61 21.27 12.05 -1.76
N PRO A 62 20.29 12.93 -1.53
CA PRO A 62 20.08 14.09 -2.39
C PRO A 62 21.32 15.00 -2.35
N ARG A 63 21.62 15.65 -3.49
CA ARG A 63 22.75 16.58 -3.59
C ARG A 63 22.63 17.74 -2.61
N MET A 64 21.40 18.23 -2.41
CA MET A 64 21.07 19.32 -1.49
C MET A 64 20.16 18.81 -0.38
N PRO A 65 20.48 19.07 0.91
CA PRO A 65 19.59 18.72 2.00
C PRO A 65 18.34 19.60 2.00
N SER A 66 17.24 19.12 2.56
CA SER A 66 16.08 19.98 2.84
C SER A 66 16.41 21.10 3.83
N GLN A 67 15.58 22.14 3.82
CA GLN A 67 15.67 23.25 4.77
C GLN A 67 15.56 22.79 6.23
N PHE A 68 14.74 21.75 6.49
CA PHE A 68 14.63 21.14 7.81
C PHE A 68 15.96 20.49 8.22
N THR A 69 16.53 19.63 7.37
CA THR A 69 17.82 18.97 7.62
C THR A 69 18.95 19.98 7.78
N PHE A 70 18.94 21.05 6.99
CA PHE A 70 19.91 22.14 7.10
C PHE A 70 19.84 22.81 8.47
N LYS A 71 18.64 23.20 8.93
CA LYS A 71 18.43 23.77 10.27
C LYS A 71 18.83 22.78 11.36
N LEU A 72 18.43 21.52 11.26
CA LEU A 72 18.77 20.48 12.22
C LEU A 72 20.29 20.32 12.35
N ARG A 73 21.02 20.21 11.23
CA ARG A 73 22.49 20.17 11.21
C ARG A 73 23.11 21.38 11.91
N LYS A 74 22.55 22.59 11.74
CA LYS A 74 23.07 23.79 12.39
C LYS A 74 23.00 23.70 13.92
N HIS A 75 21.98 23.03 14.45
CA HIS A 75 21.76 22.93 15.90
C HIS A 75 22.46 21.73 16.54
N ILE A 76 22.39 20.53 15.97
CA ILE A 76 22.82 19.29 16.67
C ILE A 76 24.10 18.64 16.15
N LYS A 77 24.68 19.12 15.04
CA LYS A 77 25.90 18.52 14.48
C LYS A 77 27.07 18.66 15.45
N LYS A 78 27.89 17.61 15.54
CA LYS A 78 29.02 17.43 16.47
C LYS A 78 28.62 17.22 17.94
N TRP A 79 27.33 17.23 18.28
CA TRP A 79 26.91 16.91 19.64
C TRP A 79 27.16 15.43 19.91
N ARG A 80 27.52 15.11 21.15
CA ARG A 80 27.77 13.75 21.63
C ARG A 80 26.46 13.12 22.07
N LEU A 81 26.21 11.88 21.67
CA LEU A 81 25.12 11.08 22.23
C LEU A 81 25.47 10.71 23.67
N ASP A 82 24.67 11.22 24.59
CA ASP A 82 24.89 11.08 26.02
C ASP A 82 24.07 9.92 26.58
N HIS A 83 22.78 9.87 26.22
CA HIS A 83 21.87 8.81 26.64
C HIS A 83 20.82 8.52 25.57
N VAL A 84 20.32 7.29 25.54
CA VAL A 84 19.15 6.87 24.75
C VAL A 84 18.25 6.02 25.63
N ARG A 85 16.97 6.37 25.69
CA ARG A 85 15.96 5.62 26.46
C ARG A 85 14.59 5.67 25.79
N GLN A 86 13.75 4.69 26.09
CA GLN A 86 12.31 4.74 25.86
C GLN A 86 11.67 5.55 27.00
N LEU A 87 10.74 6.46 26.69
CA LEU A 87 10.30 7.50 27.64
C LEU A 87 9.20 7.09 28.64
N LEU A 88 8.27 6.23 28.23
CA LEU A 88 7.14 5.77 29.05
C LEU A 88 6.98 4.25 28.91
N ASP A 89 6.27 3.65 29.87
CA ASP A 89 5.90 2.23 29.98
C ASP A 89 5.41 1.67 28.63
N HIS A 90 6.37 1.19 27.83
CA HIS A 90 6.14 0.55 26.54
C HIS A 90 5.56 1.46 25.44
N ASP A 91 5.63 2.79 25.59
CA ASP A 91 5.24 3.72 24.53
C ASP A 91 6.22 3.71 23.35
N ASN A 92 5.72 4.03 22.16
CA ASN A 92 6.52 4.10 20.93
C ASN A 92 7.37 5.38 20.82
N VAL A 93 7.93 5.87 21.93
CA VAL A 93 8.68 7.13 22.01
C VAL A 93 10.11 6.89 22.48
N ILE A 94 11.08 7.22 21.60
CA ILE A 94 12.51 7.16 21.87
C ILE A 94 13.04 8.57 22.17
N MET A 95 13.71 8.74 23.30
CA MET A 95 14.45 9.94 23.64
C MET A 95 15.95 9.73 23.48
N MET A 96 16.58 10.57 22.65
CA MET A 96 18.02 10.70 22.55
C MET A 96 18.46 12.01 23.17
N MET A 97 19.40 11.94 24.12
CA MET A 97 20.04 13.13 24.69
C MET A 97 21.36 13.40 23.99
N LEU A 98 21.45 14.55 23.34
CA LEU A 98 22.65 15.02 22.66
C LEU A 98 23.22 16.21 23.44
N ARG A 99 24.51 16.17 23.81
CA ARG A 99 25.18 17.25 24.54
C ARG A 99 26.30 17.89 23.74
N THR A 100 26.48 19.20 23.92
CA THR A 100 27.68 19.90 23.43
C THR A 100 28.84 19.67 24.38
N GLN A 101 30.07 19.75 23.88
CA GLN A 101 31.26 19.57 24.72
C GLN A 101 31.53 20.76 25.67
N LYS A 102 30.73 21.85 25.62
CA LYS A 102 31.10 23.15 26.18
C LYS A 102 30.34 23.64 27.41
N GLU A 103 29.28 22.99 27.86
CA GLU A 103 28.58 23.44 29.08
C GLU A 103 28.32 22.26 30.02
N LYS A 104 29.05 22.27 31.14
CA LYS A 104 28.54 21.72 32.40
C LYS A 104 27.28 22.55 32.72
N ASP A 105 26.14 21.89 32.85
CA ASP A 105 24.85 22.42 33.35
C ASP A 105 23.84 23.13 32.43
N VAL A 106 23.79 22.89 31.11
CA VAL A 106 22.54 23.22 30.36
C VAL A 106 22.11 22.09 29.43
N THR A 107 21.06 21.37 29.86
CA THR A 107 20.32 20.40 29.04
C THR A 107 19.42 21.18 28.08
N LEU A 108 19.89 21.41 26.85
CA LEU A 108 19.09 22.03 25.80
C LEU A 108 18.14 20.99 25.19
N SER A 109 17.11 20.64 25.97
CA SER A 109 15.93 19.93 25.49
C SER A 109 15.01 20.94 24.81
N VAL A 110 14.46 20.58 23.66
CA VAL A 110 13.42 21.36 22.98
C VAL A 110 12.26 21.60 23.96
N LYS A 111 12.17 22.81 24.53
CA LYS A 111 11.07 23.39 25.33
C LYS A 111 10.25 22.38 26.15
N GLY A 112 10.91 21.60 27.00
CA GLY A 112 10.27 20.76 27.99
C GLY A 112 11.29 20.24 29.00
N THR A 113 11.05 20.45 30.29
CA THR A 113 11.73 19.71 31.35
C THR A 113 11.22 18.29 31.35
N TYR A 114 11.96 17.39 30.72
CA TYR A 114 11.73 15.96 30.89
C TYR A 114 12.47 15.53 32.15
N PRO A 115 11.78 15.01 33.18
CA PRO A 115 12.46 14.48 34.34
C PRO A 115 13.33 13.30 33.90
N LEU A 116 14.64 13.51 33.90
CA LEU A 116 15.64 12.47 33.66
C LEU A 116 15.74 11.52 34.86
N GLU A 117 15.48 12.09 36.05
CA GLU A 117 15.53 11.45 37.38
C GLU A 117 14.15 11.08 37.94
N ALA A 118 13.09 11.13 37.13
CA ALA A 118 12.01 10.20 37.40
C ALA A 118 12.61 8.82 37.10
N GLU A 119 13.35 8.29 38.08
CA GLU A 119 13.68 6.88 38.16
C GLU A 119 12.40 6.17 37.77
N ARG A 120 12.49 5.30 36.77
CA ARG A 120 11.43 4.35 36.45
C ARG A 120 11.00 3.81 37.81
N GLU A 121 9.83 4.22 38.34
CA GLU A 121 9.28 3.58 39.52
C GLU A 121 9.36 2.10 39.18
N GLN A 122 10.21 1.36 39.89
CA GLN A 122 10.54 -0.01 39.49
C GLN A 122 9.22 -0.77 39.47
N ARG A 123 8.67 -0.91 38.27
CA ARG A 123 7.35 -1.47 38.10
C ARG A 123 7.52 -2.91 38.48
N THR A 124 6.86 -3.32 39.55
CA THR A 124 6.97 -4.70 39.99
C THR A 124 6.05 -5.54 39.11
N SER A 125 6.41 -6.80 38.92
CA SER A 125 5.53 -7.77 38.25
C SER A 125 4.15 -7.86 38.94
N ALA A 126 4.09 -7.61 40.25
CA ALA A 126 2.83 -7.51 40.99
C ALA A 126 1.97 -6.30 40.55
N MET A 127 2.56 -5.12 40.40
CA MET A 127 1.84 -3.93 39.90
C MET A 127 1.34 -4.14 38.46
N PHE A 128 2.12 -4.81 37.61
CA PHE A 128 1.72 -5.15 36.25
C PHE A 128 0.50 -6.09 36.22
N LEU A 129 0.50 -7.13 37.05
CA LEU A 129 -0.65 -8.05 37.15
C LEU A 129 -1.89 -7.38 37.76
N GLN A 130 -1.73 -6.49 38.73
CA GLN A 130 -2.84 -5.71 39.27
C GLN A 130 -3.45 -4.79 38.19
N ALA A 131 -2.60 -4.14 37.39
CA ALA A 131 -3.08 -3.33 36.26
C ALA A 131 -3.80 -4.19 35.21
N ALA A 132 -3.37 -5.44 35.00
CA ALA A 132 -4.05 -6.39 34.13
C ALA A 132 -5.46 -6.70 34.66
N ASP A 133 -5.61 -6.97 35.96
CA ASP A 133 -6.93 -7.21 36.57
C ASP A 133 -7.86 -6.01 36.36
N ASP A 134 -7.37 -4.80 36.66
CA ASP A 134 -8.14 -3.56 36.53
C ASP A 134 -8.54 -3.28 35.07
N HIS A 135 -7.68 -3.61 34.11
CA HIS A 135 -7.97 -3.48 32.68
C HIS A 135 -9.04 -4.47 32.23
N PHE A 136 -8.90 -5.74 32.62
CA PHE A 136 -9.83 -6.79 32.24
C PHE A 136 -11.22 -6.62 32.87
N GLN A 137 -11.31 -6.08 34.08
CA GLN A 137 -12.60 -5.77 34.73
C GLN A 137 -13.39 -4.68 34.01
N LYS A 138 -12.72 -3.74 33.33
CA LYS A 138 -13.36 -2.63 32.61
C LYS A 138 -13.87 -3.02 31.22
N LEU A 139 -13.45 -4.16 30.70
CA LEU A 139 -13.78 -4.59 29.34
C LEU A 139 -15.13 -5.31 29.27
N ASP A 140 -15.80 -5.17 28.12
CA ASP A 140 -17.00 -5.94 27.82
C ASP A 140 -16.66 -7.44 27.77
N PRO A 141 -17.39 -8.33 28.48
CA PRO A 141 -17.21 -9.77 28.43
C PRO A 141 -17.20 -10.37 27.01
N ALA A 142 -17.87 -9.73 26.05
CA ALA A 142 -17.91 -10.16 24.65
C ALA A 142 -16.63 -9.83 23.86
N THR A 143 -15.72 -9.03 24.42
CA THR A 143 -14.48 -8.61 23.76
C THR A 143 -13.57 -9.80 23.48
N SER A 144 -12.93 -9.81 22.30
CA SER A 144 -11.89 -10.78 21.98
C SER A 144 -10.68 -10.58 22.90
N LEU A 145 -10.17 -11.67 23.44
CA LEU A 145 -9.01 -11.69 24.33
C LEU A 145 -7.77 -11.11 23.67
N ASN A 146 -7.57 -11.33 22.37
CA ASN A 146 -6.45 -10.76 21.62
C ASN A 146 -6.51 -9.22 21.61
N LYS A 147 -7.70 -8.64 21.37
CA LYS A 147 -7.91 -7.18 21.43
C LYS A 147 -7.70 -6.63 22.84
N ALA A 148 -8.15 -7.37 23.86
CA ALA A 148 -7.96 -7.02 25.26
C ALA A 148 -6.46 -6.94 25.62
N LEU A 149 -5.69 -7.97 25.25
CA LEU A 149 -4.25 -8.05 25.47
C LEU A 149 -3.47 -7.03 24.64
N THR A 150 -3.84 -6.82 23.38
CA THR A 150 -3.17 -5.85 22.49
C THR A 150 -3.24 -4.42 23.03
N SER A 151 -4.39 -4.07 23.63
CA SER A 151 -4.63 -2.75 24.22
C SER A 151 -4.09 -2.61 25.65
N PHE A 152 -3.76 -3.72 26.29
CA PHE A 152 -3.17 -3.72 27.62
C PHE A 152 -1.71 -3.30 27.55
N ASP A 153 -1.37 -2.21 28.24
CA ASP A 153 0.01 -1.80 28.52
C ASP A 153 0.94 -1.74 27.30
N ASN A 154 0.38 -1.37 26.14
CA ASN A 154 1.09 -1.31 24.85
C ASN A 154 1.81 -2.61 24.44
N LEU A 155 1.35 -3.78 24.89
CA LEU A 155 1.90 -5.08 24.47
C LEU A 155 1.94 -5.21 22.94
N GLY A 156 0.88 -4.74 22.27
CA GLY A 156 0.73 -4.86 20.83
C GLY A 156 0.41 -6.30 20.38
N PRO A 157 0.11 -6.51 19.08
CA PRO A 157 -0.34 -7.80 18.56
C PRO A 157 0.63 -8.97 18.77
N GLN A 158 1.95 -8.85 18.51
CA GLN A 158 2.81 -10.06 18.62
C GLN A 158 3.00 -10.52 20.07
N LEU A 159 3.05 -9.60 21.05
CA LEU A 159 3.11 -10.02 22.46
C LEU A 159 1.77 -10.57 22.93
N ALA A 160 0.64 -10.02 22.46
CA ALA A 160 -0.67 -10.61 22.71
C ALA A 160 -0.77 -12.04 22.15
N ASP A 161 -0.34 -12.27 20.91
CA ASP A 161 -0.30 -13.59 20.29
C ASP A 161 0.67 -14.53 21.01
N HIS A 162 1.80 -14.02 21.50
CA HIS A 162 2.74 -14.77 22.31
C HIS A 162 2.13 -15.25 23.65
N VAL A 163 1.44 -14.34 24.36
CA VAL A 163 0.73 -14.64 25.61
C VAL A 163 -0.33 -15.71 25.38
N LEU A 164 -1.12 -15.58 24.31
CA LEU A 164 -2.15 -16.56 23.94
C LEU A 164 -1.56 -17.92 23.57
N ALA A 165 -0.50 -17.94 22.76
CA ALA A 165 0.17 -19.17 22.36
C ALA A 165 0.80 -19.88 23.56
N MET A 166 1.38 -19.15 24.51
CA MET A 166 1.91 -19.72 25.75
C MET A 166 0.80 -20.27 26.66
N ALA A 167 -0.34 -19.60 26.70
CA ALA A 167 -1.51 -20.07 27.45
C ALA A 167 -2.22 -21.27 26.78
N GLY A 168 -1.84 -21.64 25.55
CA GLY A 168 -2.52 -22.67 24.77
C GLY A 168 -3.92 -22.25 24.29
N LEU A 169 -4.17 -20.94 24.17
CA LEU A 169 -5.46 -20.35 23.83
C LEU A 169 -5.53 -19.96 22.36
N ALA A 170 -6.73 -20.05 21.78
CA ALA A 170 -6.98 -19.59 20.42
C ALA A 170 -7.12 -18.06 20.36
N SER A 171 -6.75 -17.46 19.23
CA SER A 171 -6.82 -16.00 19.02
C SER A 171 -8.24 -15.42 19.09
N ASN A 172 -9.26 -16.25 18.87
CA ASN A 172 -10.67 -15.88 18.90
C ASN A 172 -11.34 -16.09 20.28
N SER A 173 -10.60 -16.49 21.31
CA SER A 173 -11.12 -16.60 22.69
C SER A 173 -11.71 -15.28 23.18
N LYS A 174 -12.73 -15.36 24.03
CA LYS A 174 -13.44 -14.19 24.59
C LYS A 174 -13.10 -13.99 26.06
N VAL A 175 -13.16 -12.74 26.53
CA VAL A 175 -12.92 -12.40 27.94
C VAL A 175 -13.90 -13.12 28.87
N SER A 176 -15.16 -13.33 28.44
CA SER A 176 -16.18 -14.06 29.21
C SER A 176 -15.82 -15.51 29.57
N GLN A 177 -14.85 -16.11 28.87
CA GLN A 177 -14.38 -17.47 29.15
C GLN A 177 -13.43 -17.50 30.37
N PHE A 178 -13.06 -16.34 30.92
CA PHE A 178 -12.14 -16.19 32.04
C PHE A 178 -12.84 -15.48 33.20
N SER A 179 -13.24 -16.25 34.22
CA SER A 179 -13.84 -15.72 35.46
C SER A 179 -12.80 -15.37 36.53
N VAL A 180 -11.57 -15.87 36.36
CA VAL A 180 -10.49 -15.71 37.33
C VAL A 180 -9.60 -14.53 36.92
N PRO A 181 -9.29 -13.59 37.84
CA PRO A 181 -8.43 -12.45 37.54
C PRO A 181 -7.01 -12.90 37.15
N PRO A 182 -6.36 -12.25 36.17
CA PRO A 182 -4.96 -12.47 35.79
C PRO A 182 -3.95 -12.55 36.94
N SER A 183 -4.17 -11.85 38.05
CA SER A 183 -3.28 -11.90 39.22
C SER A 183 -3.36 -13.22 40.01
N SER A 184 -4.42 -14.01 39.87
CA SER A 184 -4.58 -15.26 40.61
C SER A 184 -3.66 -16.36 40.08
N ASP A 185 -3.10 -17.18 40.99
CA ASP A 185 -2.28 -18.34 40.63
C ASP A 185 -3.03 -19.40 39.79
N ALA A 186 -4.37 -19.42 39.86
CA ALA A 186 -5.19 -20.30 39.06
C ALA A 186 -5.45 -19.79 37.62
N SER A 187 -5.03 -18.57 37.30
CA SER A 187 -5.27 -17.97 35.98
C SER A 187 -4.27 -18.51 34.94
N PRO A 188 -4.74 -19.03 33.79
CA PRO A 188 -3.84 -19.49 32.72
C PRO A 188 -3.07 -18.32 32.07
N LEU A 189 -3.48 -17.08 32.30
CA LEU A 189 -2.83 -15.88 31.76
C LEU A 189 -1.70 -15.36 32.65
N ARG A 190 -1.63 -15.76 33.92
CA ARG A 190 -0.64 -15.23 34.88
C ARG A 190 0.79 -15.48 34.45
N VAL A 191 1.15 -16.74 34.19
CA VAL A 191 2.52 -17.12 33.80
C VAL A 191 2.91 -16.50 32.44
N PRO A 192 2.07 -16.56 31.39
CA PRO A 192 2.33 -15.86 30.14
C PRO A 192 2.48 -14.35 30.27
N LEU A 193 1.66 -13.68 31.09
CA LEU A 193 1.77 -12.23 31.34
C LEU A 193 3.05 -11.88 32.10
N LEU A 194 3.44 -12.66 33.10
CA LEU A 194 4.72 -12.50 33.80
C LEU A 194 5.92 -12.69 32.85
N HIS A 195 5.81 -13.64 31.92
CA HIS A 195 6.83 -13.83 30.90
C HIS A 195 6.90 -12.64 29.95
N ALA A 196 5.77 -12.15 29.44
CA ALA A 196 5.71 -10.94 28.60
C ALA A 196 6.27 -9.70 29.33
N PHE A 197 5.97 -9.55 30.62
CA PHE A 197 6.54 -8.52 31.48
C PHE A 197 8.06 -8.64 31.57
N ALA A 198 8.60 -9.85 31.78
CA ALA A 198 10.05 -10.07 31.79
C ALA A 198 10.71 -9.72 30.45
N LEU A 199 10.06 -10.00 29.31
CA LEU A 199 10.54 -9.62 27.98
C LEU A 199 10.55 -8.09 27.76
N LEU A 200 9.66 -7.36 28.42
CA LEU A 200 9.53 -5.90 28.30
C LEU A 200 10.37 -5.11 29.32
N GLU A 201 10.59 -5.67 30.51
CA GLU A 201 11.25 -4.99 31.63
C GLU A 201 12.63 -5.56 31.97
N GLY A 202 12.91 -6.83 31.65
CA GLY A 202 14.11 -7.53 32.14
C GLY A 202 15.45 -6.99 31.60
N ASP A 203 16.48 -6.88 32.45
CA ASP A 203 17.71 -6.14 32.15
C ASP A 203 18.57 -6.65 30.98
N ALA A 204 18.41 -7.92 30.59
CA ALA A 204 19.24 -8.56 29.56
C ALA A 204 18.47 -8.74 28.24
N PHE A 205 18.20 -7.64 27.53
CA PHE A 205 17.70 -7.72 26.16
C PHE A 205 18.87 -8.04 25.23
N GLN A 206 18.90 -9.25 24.66
CA GLN A 206 19.98 -9.66 23.76
C GLN A 206 19.78 -9.05 22.37
N PRO A 207 20.85 -8.52 21.74
CA PRO A 207 20.77 -8.03 20.37
C PRO A 207 20.46 -9.17 19.40
N GLY A 208 19.65 -8.88 18.38
CA GLY A 208 19.27 -9.84 17.35
C GLY A 208 17.78 -9.88 17.07
N GLY A 209 17.35 -10.99 16.51
CA GLY A 209 15.94 -11.29 16.30
C GLY A 209 15.70 -12.30 15.19
N VAL A 210 14.46 -12.29 14.70
CA VAL A 210 13.93 -13.24 13.73
C VAL A 210 13.28 -12.55 12.53
N LEU A 211 13.60 -13.05 11.35
CA LEU A 211 12.81 -12.83 10.15
C LEU A 211 11.87 -14.02 9.96
N VAL A 212 10.59 -13.73 9.73
CA VAL A 212 9.56 -14.74 9.59
C VAL A 212 9.13 -14.79 8.14
N SER A 213 9.23 -15.97 7.55
CA SER A 213 8.68 -16.24 6.22
C SER A 213 7.52 -17.20 6.35
N ASP A 214 6.48 -16.97 5.55
CA ASP A 214 5.44 -17.98 5.43
C ASP A 214 6.06 -19.19 4.74
N VAL A 215 5.86 -20.38 5.31
CA VAL A 215 6.12 -21.61 4.60
C VAL A 215 5.12 -21.62 3.46
N THR A 216 5.54 -21.15 2.28
CA THR A 216 4.87 -21.54 1.06
C THR A 216 5.11 -23.04 0.96
N THR A 217 4.18 -23.84 1.47
CA THR A 217 3.86 -25.09 0.80
C THR A 217 3.50 -24.67 -0.60
N SER A 218 4.50 -24.65 -1.47
CA SER A 218 4.31 -24.74 -2.90
C SER A 218 3.46 -26.00 -3.08
N SER A 219 2.14 -25.84 -3.16
CA SER A 219 1.25 -26.81 -3.74
C SER A 219 1.47 -26.77 -5.26
N ALA A 220 2.69 -27.11 -5.66
CA ALA A 220 3.13 -27.34 -7.02
C ALA A 220 4.43 -28.17 -7.02
N ALA A 221 4.62 -29.06 -6.04
CA ALA A 221 5.46 -30.22 -6.21
C ALA A 221 4.75 -31.23 -7.13
N ALA A 222 4.52 -30.82 -8.39
CA ALA A 222 4.36 -31.76 -9.48
C ALA A 222 5.75 -32.39 -9.68
N ALA A 223 5.82 -33.70 -9.47
CA ALA A 223 7.03 -34.48 -9.62
C ALA A 223 7.70 -34.23 -10.98
N GLY A 224 8.96 -33.78 -10.97
CA GLY A 224 9.85 -33.91 -12.13
C GLY A 224 10.22 -32.64 -12.92
N ALA A 225 10.20 -31.44 -12.35
CA ALA A 225 10.81 -30.26 -12.98
C ALA A 225 12.11 -29.85 -12.26
N PRO A 226 13.18 -29.46 -12.99
CA PRO A 226 14.44 -29.05 -12.38
C PRO A 226 14.23 -27.85 -11.46
N GLU A 227 14.89 -27.86 -10.30
CA GLU A 227 14.91 -26.77 -9.33
C GLU A 227 15.22 -25.44 -10.03
N GLN A 228 14.17 -24.66 -10.30
CA GLN A 228 14.33 -23.24 -10.56
C GLN A 228 14.81 -22.60 -9.26
N PRO A 229 15.75 -21.64 -9.30
CA PRO A 229 16.21 -20.97 -8.10
C PRO A 229 14.97 -20.36 -7.43
N ALA A 230 14.71 -20.81 -6.19
CA ALA A 230 13.63 -20.27 -5.38
C ALA A 230 13.69 -18.75 -5.46
N GLY A 231 12.57 -18.12 -5.82
CA GLY A 231 12.46 -16.67 -5.88
C GLY A 231 12.92 -16.03 -4.56
N PRO A 232 13.26 -14.72 -4.57
CA PRO A 232 13.74 -14.05 -3.37
C PRO A 232 12.79 -14.27 -2.18
N PRO A 233 13.31 -14.54 -0.98
CA PRO A 233 12.49 -14.87 0.18
C PRO A 233 11.55 -13.70 0.51
N ARG A 234 10.26 -14.04 0.66
CA ARG A 234 9.21 -13.12 1.10
C ARG A 234 9.02 -13.25 2.60
N TYR A 235 9.19 -12.15 3.30
CA TYR A 235 9.02 -12.09 4.74
C TYR A 235 7.60 -11.62 5.07
N SER A 236 6.89 -12.39 5.89
CA SER A 236 5.55 -12.03 6.35
C SER A 236 5.57 -11.23 7.64
N ASP A 237 6.59 -11.43 8.49
CA ASP A 237 6.74 -10.69 9.73
C ASP A 237 8.22 -10.63 10.19
N PHE A 238 8.49 -9.85 11.23
CA PHE A 238 9.75 -9.82 11.93
C PHE A 238 9.53 -9.56 13.42
N ALA A 239 10.43 -10.05 14.27
CA ALA A 239 10.39 -9.79 15.70
C ALA A 239 11.82 -9.73 16.25
N PRO A 240 12.07 -8.99 17.33
CA PRO A 240 13.40 -8.91 17.91
C PRO A 240 13.76 -10.13 18.79
N LEU A 241 12.78 -10.99 19.11
CA LEU A 241 12.97 -12.21 19.88
C LEU A 241 12.16 -13.36 19.28
N VAL A 242 12.54 -14.60 19.58
CA VAL A 242 11.76 -15.78 19.21
C VAL A 242 10.52 -15.85 20.11
N LEU A 243 9.36 -15.55 19.56
CA LEU A 243 8.08 -15.61 20.28
C LEU A 243 7.39 -16.95 20.04
N LYS A 244 6.69 -17.45 21.06
CA LYS A 244 6.03 -18.77 21.03
C LYS A 244 5.13 -19.01 19.82
N HIS A 245 4.37 -17.99 19.38
CA HIS A 245 3.47 -18.11 18.23
C HIS A 245 4.24 -18.21 16.89
N LEU A 246 5.48 -17.72 16.84
CA LEU A 246 6.34 -17.75 15.64
C LEU A 246 7.06 -19.08 15.45
N GLU A 247 7.20 -19.91 16.50
CA GLU A 247 7.90 -21.21 16.43
C GLU A 247 7.30 -22.17 15.38
N SER A 248 6.03 -21.97 15.02
CA SER A 248 5.34 -22.75 13.98
C SER A 248 5.73 -22.38 12.54
N LYS A 249 6.41 -21.24 12.33
CA LYS A 249 6.77 -20.70 11.02
C LYS A 249 8.25 -20.89 10.71
N LYS A 250 8.64 -20.69 9.45
CA LYS A 250 10.05 -20.69 9.06
C LYS A 250 10.71 -19.39 9.53
N ILE A 251 11.62 -19.53 10.47
CA ILE A 251 12.36 -18.44 11.12
C ILE A 251 13.80 -18.41 10.63
N GLU A 252 14.31 -17.21 10.33
CA GLU A 252 15.74 -16.95 10.14
C GLU A 252 16.26 -16.05 11.25
N LEU A 253 17.26 -16.53 12.00
CA LEU A 253 17.91 -15.77 13.07
C LEU A 253 18.99 -14.83 12.51
N ARG A 254 19.14 -13.67 13.15
CA ARG A 254 20.22 -12.70 12.89
C ARG A 254 20.71 -12.09 14.20
N ASP A 255 21.96 -11.63 14.18
CA ASP A 255 22.65 -11.08 15.35
C ASP A 255 22.30 -9.61 15.65
N SER A 256 21.65 -8.92 14.70
CA SER A 256 21.25 -7.52 14.84
C SER A 256 19.81 -7.30 14.38
N PHE A 257 19.05 -6.61 15.21
CA PHE A 257 17.71 -6.11 14.91
C PHE A 257 17.71 -5.12 13.75
N GLY A 258 18.70 -4.23 13.68
CA GLY A 258 18.87 -3.32 12.57
C GLY A 258 19.00 -4.02 11.21
N GLU A 259 19.69 -5.17 11.16
CA GLU A 259 19.80 -5.98 9.94
C GLU A 259 18.47 -6.62 9.55
N ILE A 260 17.69 -7.09 10.54
CA ILE A 260 16.34 -7.64 10.33
C ILE A 260 15.42 -6.57 9.76
N CYS A 261 15.39 -5.38 10.37
CA CYS A 261 14.63 -4.25 9.86
C CYS A 261 15.07 -3.87 8.44
N ASP A 262 16.36 -3.83 8.16
CA ASP A 262 16.88 -3.53 6.83
C ASP A 262 16.37 -4.57 5.80
N GLN A 263 16.49 -5.87 6.06
CA GLN A 263 16.05 -6.92 5.13
C GLN A 263 14.54 -6.93 4.92
N TYR A 264 13.75 -6.88 6.01
CA TYR A 264 12.28 -6.92 5.94
C TYR A 264 11.72 -5.73 5.15
N PHE A 265 12.13 -4.53 5.51
CA PHE A 265 11.58 -3.33 4.90
C PHE A 265 12.13 -3.09 3.49
N LEU A 266 13.37 -3.47 3.19
CA LEU A 266 13.84 -3.45 1.80
C LEU A 266 12.96 -4.33 0.92
N ARG A 267 12.65 -5.55 1.34
CA ARG A 267 11.80 -6.46 0.57
C ARG A 267 10.39 -5.90 0.40
N SER A 268 9.77 -5.43 1.47
CA SER A 268 8.42 -4.85 1.37
C SER A 268 8.36 -3.53 0.57
N GLU A 269 9.43 -2.73 0.59
CA GLU A 269 9.57 -1.54 -0.25
C GLU A 269 9.70 -1.92 -1.74
N MET A 270 10.51 -2.94 -2.06
CA MET A 270 10.66 -3.46 -3.43
C MET A 270 9.33 -4.01 -3.96
N GLU A 271 8.62 -4.83 -3.19
CA GLU A 271 7.30 -5.37 -3.58
C GLU A 271 6.30 -4.26 -3.89
N LYS A 272 6.28 -3.18 -3.10
CA LYS A 272 5.38 -2.04 -3.34
C LYS A 272 5.74 -1.30 -4.64
N ILE A 273 7.04 -1.19 -4.96
CA ILE A 273 7.51 -0.57 -6.20
C ILE A 273 7.12 -1.42 -7.40
N GLU A 274 7.35 -2.74 -7.33
CA GLU A 274 6.97 -3.70 -8.38
C GLU A 274 5.45 -3.65 -8.64
N GLN A 275 4.63 -3.80 -7.60
CA GLN A 275 3.17 -3.72 -7.74
C GLN A 275 2.69 -2.40 -8.37
N HIS A 276 3.36 -1.29 -8.07
CA HIS A 276 3.03 0.00 -8.66
C HIS A 276 3.46 0.09 -10.13
N ASN A 277 4.59 -0.50 -10.50
CA ASN A 277 5.05 -0.58 -11.88
C ASN A 277 4.13 -1.48 -12.71
N ASP A 278 3.75 -2.65 -12.19
CA ASP A 278 2.83 -3.58 -12.85
C ASP A 278 1.47 -2.92 -13.10
N LYS A 279 0.95 -2.20 -12.10
CA LYS A 279 -0.30 -1.42 -12.26
C LYS A 279 -0.20 -0.38 -13.37
N LYS A 280 0.94 0.31 -13.48
CA LYS A 280 1.19 1.27 -14.56
C LYS A 280 1.26 0.59 -15.91
N GLU A 281 1.97 -0.52 -16.01
CA GLU A 281 2.12 -1.29 -17.24
C GLU A 281 0.76 -1.81 -17.72
N ILE A 282 -0.02 -2.44 -16.85
CA ILE A 282 -1.39 -2.92 -17.15
C ILE A 282 -2.28 -1.76 -17.61
N ALA A 283 -2.19 -0.58 -16.98
CA ALA A 283 -2.95 0.59 -17.38
C ALA A 283 -2.54 1.10 -18.78
N THR A 284 -1.26 1.10 -19.10
CA THR A 284 -0.76 1.50 -20.43
C THR A 284 -1.16 0.49 -21.50
N VAL A 285 -1.00 -0.81 -21.24
CA VAL A 285 -1.36 -1.90 -22.17
C VAL A 285 -2.87 -1.89 -22.46
N SER A 286 -3.71 -1.83 -21.42
CA SER A 286 -5.17 -1.78 -21.61
C SER A 286 -5.65 -0.51 -22.33
N SER A 287 -4.95 0.61 -22.17
CA SER A 287 -5.22 1.83 -22.93
C SER A 287 -4.89 1.66 -24.41
N LYS A 288 -3.75 1.03 -24.73
CA LYS A 288 -3.36 0.70 -26.11
C LYS A 288 -4.38 -0.24 -26.76
N GLU A 289 -4.81 -1.29 -26.06
CA GLU A 289 -5.83 -2.21 -26.57
C GLU A 289 -7.17 -1.53 -26.82
N ARG A 290 -7.56 -0.59 -25.95
CA ARG A 290 -8.79 0.20 -26.14
C ARG A 290 -8.69 1.06 -27.39
N PHE A 291 -7.56 1.71 -27.61
CA PHE A 291 -7.30 2.51 -28.81
C PHE A 291 -7.36 1.67 -30.08
N LEU A 292 -6.70 0.51 -30.09
CA LEU A 292 -6.73 -0.42 -31.23
C LEU A 292 -8.15 -0.92 -31.53
N ARG A 293 -8.91 -1.31 -30.49
CA ARG A 293 -10.31 -1.74 -30.66
C ARG A 293 -11.18 -0.63 -31.24
N GLU A 294 -11.02 0.60 -30.77
CA GLU A 294 -11.77 1.74 -31.29
C GLU A 294 -11.40 2.05 -32.75
N HIS A 295 -10.12 1.97 -33.11
CA HIS A 295 -9.67 2.15 -34.49
C HIS A 295 -10.18 1.06 -35.42
N ASN A 296 -10.12 -0.21 -35.02
CA ASN A 296 -10.64 -1.32 -35.81
C ASN A 296 -12.15 -1.16 -36.03
N ARG A 297 -12.91 -0.80 -34.99
CA ARG A 297 -14.35 -0.53 -35.11
C ARG A 297 -14.66 0.58 -36.10
N ARG A 298 -13.84 1.64 -36.13
CA ARG A 298 -14.00 2.74 -37.10
C ARG A 298 -13.68 2.29 -38.51
N LEU A 299 -12.63 1.48 -38.70
CA LEU A 299 -12.28 0.92 -40.00
C LEU A 299 -13.39 0.02 -40.54
N GLU A 300 -13.90 -0.90 -39.73
CA GLU A 300 -15.02 -1.78 -40.10
C GLU A 300 -16.26 -0.98 -40.52
N LYS A 301 -16.57 0.09 -39.77
CA LYS A 301 -17.69 0.97 -40.12
C LYS A 301 -17.46 1.66 -41.47
N LEU A 302 -16.28 2.23 -41.70
CA LEU A 302 -15.95 2.91 -42.96
C LEU A 302 -15.96 1.94 -44.14
N GLN A 303 -15.45 0.71 -43.96
CA GLN A 303 -15.49 -0.34 -44.98
C GLN A 303 -16.93 -0.74 -45.34
N SER A 304 -17.80 -0.96 -44.34
CA SER A 304 -19.21 -1.27 -44.62
C SER A 304 -19.96 -0.12 -45.31
N GLU A 305 -19.61 1.14 -45.01
CA GLU A 305 -20.13 2.32 -45.71
C GLU A 305 -19.62 2.41 -47.15
N GLU A 306 -18.34 2.09 -47.39
CA GLU A 306 -17.73 2.02 -48.72
C GLU A 306 -18.40 0.93 -49.58
N GLU A 307 -18.52 -0.30 -49.07
CA GLU A 307 -19.19 -1.41 -49.76
C GLU A 307 -20.63 -1.05 -50.13
N LEU A 308 -21.37 -0.41 -49.21
CA LEU A 308 -22.72 0.05 -49.45
C LEU A 308 -22.77 1.12 -50.56
N ASN A 309 -21.80 2.04 -50.58
CA ASN A 309 -21.72 3.09 -51.60
C ASN A 309 -21.31 2.54 -52.96
N ILE A 310 -20.38 1.58 -53.02
CA ILE A 310 -20.02 0.87 -54.27
C ILE A 310 -21.27 0.16 -54.82
N LYS A 311 -22.01 -0.55 -53.96
CA LYS A 311 -23.25 -1.23 -54.36
C LYS A 311 -24.30 -0.24 -54.88
N ARG A 312 -24.46 0.91 -54.21
CA ARG A 312 -25.35 1.99 -54.68
C ARG A 312 -24.90 2.56 -56.02
N GLY A 313 -23.60 2.79 -56.20
CA GLY A 313 -23.01 3.26 -57.45
C GLY A 313 -23.27 2.28 -58.60
N SER A 314 -23.01 0.99 -58.38
CA SER A 314 -23.27 -0.06 -59.36
C SER A 314 -24.75 -0.16 -59.75
N MET A 315 -25.67 -0.05 -58.78
CA MET A 315 -27.12 -0.03 -59.07
C MET A 315 -27.53 1.22 -59.86
N LEU A 316 -26.89 2.36 -59.61
CA LEU A 316 -27.14 3.60 -60.34
C LEU A 316 -26.60 3.53 -61.76
N GLU A 317 -25.39 3.00 -61.96
CA GLU A 317 -24.79 2.78 -63.28
C GLU A 317 -25.62 1.81 -64.12
N ALA A 318 -26.07 0.70 -63.52
CA ALA A 318 -26.91 -0.29 -64.21
C ALA A 318 -28.27 0.28 -64.67
N ASN A 319 -28.79 1.28 -63.97
CA ASN A 319 -30.11 1.88 -64.22
C ASN A 319 -30.04 3.36 -64.64
N ALA A 320 -28.90 3.81 -65.17
CA ALA A 320 -28.62 5.24 -65.38
C ALA A 320 -29.66 5.93 -66.27
N ASP A 321 -30.07 5.27 -67.37
CA ASP A 321 -31.04 5.81 -68.32
C ASP A 321 -32.42 5.99 -67.66
N SER A 322 -32.89 4.98 -66.93
CA SER A 322 -34.16 5.01 -66.21
C SER A 322 -34.17 6.07 -65.09
N VAL A 323 -33.05 6.25 -64.40
CA VAL A 323 -32.91 7.31 -63.38
C VAL A 323 -32.97 8.69 -64.04
N GLN A 324 -32.34 8.88 -65.20
CA GLN A 324 -32.38 10.15 -65.93
C GLN A 324 -33.82 10.48 -66.39
N GLU A 325 -34.56 9.50 -66.90
CA GLU A 325 -35.97 9.68 -67.27
C GLU A 325 -36.84 10.11 -66.07
N VAL A 326 -36.61 9.53 -64.88
CA VAL A 326 -37.30 9.92 -63.63
C VAL A 326 -36.94 11.36 -63.23
N ILE A 327 -35.66 11.73 -63.34
CA ILE A 327 -35.18 13.10 -63.06
C ILE A 327 -35.86 14.10 -64.00
N ASP A 328 -35.93 13.81 -65.29
CA ASP A 328 -36.54 14.68 -66.30
C ASP A 328 -38.04 14.85 -66.07
N LEU A 329 -38.75 13.77 -65.73
CA LEU A 329 -40.16 13.83 -65.35
C LEU A 329 -40.38 14.70 -64.10
N MET A 330 -39.54 14.57 -63.09
CA MET A 330 -39.65 15.37 -61.87
C MET A 330 -39.29 16.83 -62.09
N ASN A 331 -38.26 17.13 -62.88
CA ASN A 331 -37.90 18.49 -63.26
C ASN A 331 -39.02 19.15 -64.09
N MET A 332 -39.68 18.41 -64.97
CA MET A 332 -40.87 18.89 -65.69
C MET A 332 -41.99 19.26 -64.71
N LEU A 333 -42.31 18.39 -63.75
CA LEU A 333 -43.37 18.64 -62.76
C LEU A 333 -43.04 19.83 -61.83
N LEU A 334 -41.76 20.00 -61.47
CA LEU A 334 -41.29 21.15 -60.71
C LEU A 334 -41.34 22.45 -61.52
N ALA A 335 -41.03 22.40 -62.83
CA ALA A 335 -41.10 23.56 -63.73
C ALA A 335 -42.52 24.12 -63.87
N MET A 336 -43.56 23.29 -63.67
CA MET A 336 -44.96 23.71 -63.64
C MET A 336 -45.34 24.53 -62.38
N LYS A 337 -44.39 24.78 -61.45
CA LYS A 337 -44.58 25.53 -60.19
C LYS A 337 -45.74 25.00 -59.33
N LEU A 338 -45.96 23.70 -59.36
CA LEU A 338 -47.01 23.04 -58.59
C LEU A 338 -46.59 22.88 -57.12
N GLY A 339 -47.56 22.99 -56.21
CA GLY A 339 -47.35 22.70 -54.79
C GLY A 339 -47.06 21.22 -54.54
N TRP A 340 -46.28 20.93 -53.50
CA TRP A 340 -45.74 19.61 -53.17
C TRP A 340 -46.81 18.49 -53.08
N ASP A 341 -48.00 18.79 -52.54
CA ASP A 341 -49.10 17.82 -52.42
C ASP A 341 -49.72 17.47 -53.78
N LYS A 342 -49.79 18.44 -54.69
CA LYS A 342 -50.29 18.24 -56.05
C LYS A 342 -49.33 17.38 -56.87
N ILE A 343 -48.01 17.55 -56.68
CA ILE A 343 -46.99 16.71 -57.33
C ILE A 343 -47.14 15.24 -56.91
N ARG A 344 -47.34 14.96 -55.61
CA ARG A 344 -47.59 13.59 -55.12
C ARG A 344 -48.84 12.97 -55.74
N LEU A 345 -49.92 13.74 -55.83
CA LEU A 345 -51.17 13.31 -56.44
C LEU A 345 -51.00 13.01 -57.94
N LEU A 346 -50.26 13.85 -58.66
CA LEU A 346 -49.99 13.67 -60.10
C LEU A 346 -49.10 12.46 -60.39
N VAL A 347 -48.06 12.23 -59.57
CA VAL A 347 -47.24 11.02 -59.70
C VAL A 347 -48.08 9.77 -59.50
N LYS A 348 -48.96 9.74 -58.47
CA LYS A 348 -49.90 8.62 -58.24
C LYS A 348 -50.94 8.47 -59.35
N ALA A 349 -51.40 9.55 -59.96
CA ALA A 349 -52.31 9.50 -61.10
C ALA A 349 -51.63 8.90 -62.33
N ARG A 350 -50.43 9.38 -62.68
CA ARG A 350 -49.58 8.87 -63.77
C ARG A 350 -49.19 7.39 -63.57
N GLN A 351 -49.03 6.95 -62.33
CA GLN A 351 -48.82 5.54 -61.99
C GLN A 351 -50.03 4.66 -62.34
N ARG A 352 -51.25 5.15 -62.08
CA ARG A 352 -52.49 4.43 -62.44
C ARG A 352 -52.71 4.37 -63.96
N GLU A 353 -52.21 5.37 -64.68
CA GLU A 353 -52.23 5.43 -66.15
C GLU A 353 -51.19 4.51 -66.80
N GLY A 354 -50.33 3.85 -66.01
CA GLY A 354 -49.33 2.89 -66.51
C GLY A 354 -48.11 3.54 -67.16
N HIS A 355 -47.80 4.80 -66.84
CA HIS A 355 -46.62 5.46 -67.40
C HIS A 355 -45.33 4.75 -66.96
N PRO A 356 -44.46 4.34 -67.91
CA PRO A 356 -43.31 3.44 -67.64
C PRO A 356 -42.37 3.99 -66.58
N VAL A 357 -42.07 5.30 -66.64
CA VAL A 357 -41.19 6.01 -65.69
C VAL A 357 -41.87 6.30 -64.35
N ALA A 358 -43.19 6.54 -64.33
CA ALA A 358 -43.89 6.91 -63.10
C ALA A 358 -44.04 5.71 -62.16
N TYR A 359 -44.13 4.51 -62.73
CA TYR A 359 -44.20 3.24 -62.01
C TYR A 359 -42.91 2.92 -61.24
N MET A 360 -41.76 3.40 -61.72
CA MET A 360 -40.46 3.23 -61.06
C MET A 360 -40.35 4.00 -59.75
N ILE A 361 -41.17 5.04 -59.55
CA ILE A 361 -41.17 5.87 -58.34
C ILE A 361 -41.96 5.16 -57.23
N HIS A 362 -41.27 4.68 -56.20
CA HIS A 362 -41.89 4.04 -55.04
C HIS A 362 -42.51 5.07 -54.07
N ASP A 363 -41.71 6.06 -53.67
CA ASP A 363 -42.15 7.14 -52.79
C ASP A 363 -41.37 8.42 -53.09
N VAL A 364 -41.95 9.57 -52.76
CA VAL A 364 -41.38 10.89 -53.05
C VAL A 364 -41.23 11.64 -51.74
N HIS A 365 -40.06 11.64 -51.11
CA HIS A 365 -39.78 12.40 -49.88
C HIS A 365 -39.27 13.81 -50.21
N LEU A 366 -40.21 14.60 -50.72
CA LEU A 366 -40.00 15.97 -51.18
C LEU A 366 -39.49 16.93 -50.09
N ASP A 367 -39.84 16.69 -48.83
CA ASP A 367 -39.38 17.40 -47.62
C ASP A 367 -37.86 17.24 -47.39
N LYS A 368 -37.31 16.10 -47.79
CA LYS A 368 -35.87 15.79 -47.68
C LYS A 368 -35.14 15.89 -49.03
N LYS A 369 -35.81 16.40 -50.07
CA LYS A 369 -35.33 16.40 -51.46
C LYS A 369 -34.87 15.01 -51.92
N LYS A 370 -35.61 13.97 -51.57
CA LYS A 370 -35.31 12.56 -51.92
C LYS A 370 -36.46 11.94 -52.68
N ILE A 371 -36.14 11.12 -53.69
CA ILE A 371 -37.09 10.29 -54.42
C ILE A 371 -36.62 8.85 -54.22
N CYS A 372 -37.51 7.98 -53.78
CA CYS A 372 -37.27 6.55 -53.62
C CYS A 372 -37.83 5.86 -54.86
N CYS A 373 -36.97 5.22 -55.63
CA CYS A 373 -37.39 4.35 -56.72
C CYS A 373 -37.40 2.89 -56.25
N TRP A 374 -38.20 2.04 -56.89
CA TRP A 374 -38.08 0.60 -56.70
C TRP A 374 -36.69 0.11 -57.16
N PRO A 375 -36.11 -0.89 -56.49
CA PRO A 375 -34.78 -1.41 -56.81
C PRO A 375 -34.69 -2.07 -58.18
#